data_AF-A0A931BZ43-F1
#
_entry.id   AF-A0A931BZ43-F1
#
_cell.length_a   1.000
_cell.length_b   1.000
_cell.length_c   1.000
_cell.angle_alpha   90.00
_cell.angle_beta   90.00
_cell.angle_gamma   90.00
#
_symmetry.space_group_name_H-M   'P 1'
#
loop_
_entity.id
_entity.type
_entity.pdbx_description
1 polymer ?
#
loop_
_entity_poly.entity_id
_entity_poly.type
_entity_poly.pdbx_seq_one_letter_code
_entity_poly.pdbx_strand_id
1 'polypeptide(L)'
;MHQLKLLLHYHKSLLRFNLPFSLLASLTGCMFPQQVFTGMINGFSLSLLTGGFILALYLFEQRHSNQYYFYYNQSLSKIYLIAASYGMNALLVLLLFTLKLYLYAAQTGS
;
A
#
# COMPACT_ATOMS: atom_id res chain seq x y z
N MET A 1 -20.64 -10.21 6.44
CA MET A 1 -19.66 -9.50 7.30
C MET A 1 -18.41 -10.29 7.63
N HIS A 2 -18.44 -11.63 7.74
CA HIS A 2 -17.26 -12.42 8.13
C HIS A 2 -16.09 -12.35 7.13
N GLN A 3 -16.38 -12.48 5.83
CA GLN A 3 -15.37 -12.39 4.77
C GLN A 3 -14.66 -11.03 4.72
N LEU A 4 -15.40 -9.93 4.94
CA LEU A 4 -14.81 -8.59 5.00
C LEU A 4 -13.78 -8.47 6.13
N LYS A 5 -14.05 -9.06 7.30
CA LYS A 5 -13.11 -9.10 8.42
C LYS A 5 -11.84 -9.88 8.06
N LEU A 6 -11.97 -10.99 7.33
CA LEU A 6 -10.83 -11.78 6.87
C LEU A 6 -9.98 -11.02 5.85
N LEU A 7 -10.62 -10.33 4.89
CA LEU A 7 -9.94 -9.47 3.92
C LEU A 7 -9.16 -8.35 4.62
N LEU A 8 -9.78 -7.67 5.59
CA LEU A 8 -9.13 -6.62 6.38
C LEU A 8 -7.98 -7.16 7.22
N HIS A 9 -8.12 -8.36 7.78
CA HIS A 9 -7.06 -9.01 8.55
C HIS A 9 -5.84 -9.35 7.67
N TYR A 10 -6.10 -9.90 6.49
CA TYR A 10 -5.07 -10.19 5.49
C TYR A 10 -4.39 -8.89 5.01
N HIS A 11 -5.18 -7.90 4.61
CA HIS A 11 -4.68 -6.59 4.18
C HIS A 11 -3.82 -5.93 5.27
N LYS A 12 -4.28 -5.90 6.53
CA LYS A 12 -3.50 -5.35 7.65
C LYS A 12 -2.17 -6.07 7.86
N SER A 13 -2.15 -7.38 7.66
CA SER A 13 -0.92 -8.17 7.77
C SER A 13 0.07 -7.87 6.65
N LEU A 14 -0.42 -7.74 5.41
CA LEU A 14 0.38 -7.30 4.25
C LEU A 14 0.90 -5.87 4.42
N LEU A 15 0.03 -4.95 4.86
CA LEU A 15 0.36 -3.55 5.04
C LEU A 15 1.50 -3.34 6.04
N ARG A 16 1.59 -4.18 7.09
CA ARG A 16 2.72 -4.14 8.04
C ARG A 16 4.08 -4.40 7.38
N PHE A 17 4.11 -5.22 6.33
CA PHE A 17 5.33 -5.41 5.55
C PHE A 17 5.53 -4.28 4.55
N ASN A 18 4.46 -3.80 3.91
CA ASN A 18 4.55 -2.78 2.86
C ASN A 18 4.91 -1.37 3.40
N LEU A 19 4.37 -0.99 4.55
CA LEU A 19 4.54 0.34 5.14
C LEU A 19 6.01 0.74 5.34
N PRO A 20 6.88 -0.07 5.97
CA PRO A 20 8.28 0.28 6.15
C PRO A 20 9.00 0.57 4.82
N PHE A 21 8.81 -0.26 3.80
CA PHE A 21 9.44 -0.05 2.48
C PHE A 21 8.86 1.16 1.76
N SER A 22 7.55 1.42 1.92
CA SER A 22 6.90 2.60 1.35
C SER A 22 7.39 3.89 2.01
N LEU A 23 7.57 3.87 3.33
CA LEU A 23 8.15 4.99 4.09
C LEU A 23 9.61 5.24 3.70
N LEU A 24 10.42 4.19 3.56
CA LEU A 24 11.81 4.33 3.09
C LEU A 24 11.86 4.92 1.68
N ALA A 25 10.99 4.46 0.77
CA ALA A 25 10.91 5.02 -0.58
C ALA A 25 10.45 6.49 -0.57
N SER A 26 9.59 6.90 0.37
CA SER A 26 9.17 8.30 0.49
C SER A 26 10.35 9.26 0.75
N LEU A 27 11.41 8.79 1.42
CA LEU A 27 12.60 9.60 1.71
C LEU A 27 13.38 9.97 0.44
N THR A 28 13.22 9.21 -0.66
CA THR A 28 13.81 9.58 -1.95
C THR A 28 13.23 10.90 -2.49
N GLY A 29 12.00 11.26 -2.08
CA GLY A 29 11.37 12.53 -2.40
C GLY A 29 12.06 13.75 -1.78
N CYS A 30 12.83 13.57 -0.70
CA CYS A 30 13.60 14.64 -0.07
C CYS A 30 14.82 15.07 -0.88
N MET A 31 15.20 14.31 -1.92
CA MET A 31 16.34 14.66 -2.79
C MET A 31 16.04 15.86 -3.71
N PHE A 32 14.77 16.26 -3.86
CA PHE A 32 14.35 17.37 -4.72
C PHE A 32 13.76 18.52 -3.89
N PRO A 33 14.53 19.59 -3.59
CA PRO A 33 14.17 20.59 -2.58
C PRO A 33 12.96 21.46 -2.94
N GLN A 34 12.60 21.60 -4.21
CA GLN A 34 11.52 22.47 -4.66
C GLN A 34 10.13 21.91 -4.35
N GLN A 35 9.98 20.59 -4.13
CA GLN A 35 8.69 19.93 -3.97
C GLN A 35 8.75 18.74 -3.00
N VAL A 36 9.40 18.92 -1.85
CA VAL A 36 9.67 17.84 -0.87
C VAL A 36 8.40 17.04 -0.53
N PHE A 37 7.31 17.70 -0.13
CA PHE A 37 6.06 17.01 0.24
C PHE A 37 5.44 16.22 -0.92
N THR A 38 5.36 16.83 -2.10
CA THR A 38 4.85 16.18 -3.33
C THR A 38 5.72 14.99 -3.74
N GLY A 39 7.05 15.14 -3.63
CA GLY A 39 8.03 14.09 -3.88
C GLY A 39 7.89 12.92 -2.91
N MET A 40 7.74 13.20 -1.62
CA MET A 40 7.52 12.19 -0.60
C MET A 40 6.23 11.40 -0.85
N ILE A 41 5.13 12.08 -1.19
CA ILE A 41 3.86 11.43 -1.54
C ILE A 41 4.02 10.54 -2.77
N ASN A 42 4.73 11.00 -3.81
CA ASN A 42 4.98 10.20 -5.01
C ASN A 42 5.80 8.94 -4.69
N GLY A 43 6.92 9.08 -3.97
CA GLY A 43 7.79 7.95 -3.59
C GLY A 43 7.06 6.94 -2.72
N PHE A 44 6.28 7.41 -1.75
CA PHE A 44 5.43 6.57 -0.91
C PHE A 44 4.39 5.81 -1.76
N SER A 45 3.62 6.53 -2.58
CA SER A 45 2.51 5.96 -3.36
C SER A 45 3.01 4.95 -4.39
N LEU A 46 4.13 5.24 -5.05
CA LEU A 46 4.73 4.35 -6.04
C LEU A 46 5.21 3.06 -5.38
N SER A 47 5.94 3.14 -4.25
CA SER A 47 6.40 1.97 -3.52
C SER A 47 5.23 1.15 -2.96
N LEU A 48 4.19 1.81 -2.41
CA LEU A 48 3.02 1.16 -1.83
C LEU A 48 2.27 0.27 -2.83
N LEU A 49 2.26 0.64 -4.12
CA LEU A 49 1.58 -0.14 -5.18
C LEU A 49 2.51 -1.08 -5.95
N THR A 50 3.82 -0.83 -5.95
CA THR A 50 4.78 -1.58 -6.78
C THR A 50 5.75 -2.37 -5.93
N GLY A 51 7.00 -1.94 -5.84
CA GLY A 51 8.08 -2.67 -5.18
C GLY A 51 7.79 -3.03 -3.74
N GLY A 52 7.23 -2.11 -2.95
CA GLY A 52 6.83 -2.37 -1.56
C GLY A 52 5.74 -3.42 -1.44
N PHE A 53 4.75 -3.41 -2.35
CA PHE A 53 3.69 -4.42 -2.36
C PHE A 53 4.19 -5.81 -2.77
N ILE A 54 5.01 -5.89 -3.81
CA ILE A 54 5.61 -7.16 -4.27
C ILE A 54 6.48 -7.75 -3.16
N LEU A 55 7.31 -6.93 -2.52
CA LEU A 55 8.16 -7.36 -1.42
C LEU A 55 7.33 -7.79 -0.21
N ALA A 56 6.25 -7.09 0.09
CA ALA A 56 5.31 -7.46 1.15
C ALA A 56 4.62 -8.81 0.87
N LEU A 57 4.22 -9.08 -0.39
CA LEU A 57 3.68 -10.38 -0.80
C LEU A 57 4.72 -11.49 -0.62
N TYR A 58 5.94 -11.27 -1.10
CA TYR A 58 7.03 -12.22 -0.97
C TYR A 58 7.32 -12.58 0.50
N LEU A 59 7.49 -11.56 1.36
CA LEU A 59 7.75 -11.76 2.79
C LEU A 59 6.56 -12.39 3.51
N PHE A 60 5.34 -12.03 3.15
CA PHE A 60 4.13 -12.64 3.71
C PHE A 60 4.05 -14.12 3.34
N GLU A 61 4.32 -14.47 2.08
CA GLU A 61 4.34 -15.86 1.61
C GLU A 61 5.40 -16.69 2.34
N GLN A 62 6.60 -16.14 2.51
CA GLN A 62 7.67 -16.83 3.22
C GLN A 62 7.33 -17.10 4.69
N ARG A 63 6.66 -16.15 5.37
CA ARG A 63 6.38 -16.24 6.80
C ARG A 63 5.05 -16.91 7.15
N HIS A 64 4.04 -16.79 6.28
CA HIS A 64 2.66 -17.18 6.57
C HIS A 64 2.07 -18.06 5.46
N SER A 65 2.89 -18.82 4.73
CA SER A 65 2.44 -19.79 3.71
C SER A 65 1.29 -20.68 4.22
N ASN A 66 1.40 -21.18 5.46
CA ASN A 66 0.39 -22.03 6.09
C ASN A 66 -0.96 -21.33 6.33
N GLN A 67 -0.99 -20.00 6.44
CA GLN A 67 -2.23 -19.26 6.64
C GLN A 67 -3.10 -19.23 5.38
N TYR A 68 -2.55 -19.46 4.18
CA TYR A 68 -3.36 -19.53 2.96
C TYR A 68 -4.36 -20.68 2.99
N TYR A 69 -4.03 -21.80 3.63
CA TYR A 69 -4.97 -22.92 3.81
C TYR A 69 -6.18 -22.53 4.64
N PHE A 70 -6.00 -21.66 5.65
CA PHE A 70 -7.11 -21.16 6.46
C PHE A 70 -8.09 -20.32 5.62
N TYR A 71 -7.59 -19.43 4.76
CA TYR A 71 -8.46 -18.62 3.89
C TYR A 71 -9.11 -19.45 2.78
N TYR A 72 -8.38 -20.44 2.25
CA TYR A 72 -8.91 -21.34 1.23
C TYR A 72 -10.10 -22.17 1.76
N ASN A 73 -9.99 -22.69 2.98
CA ASN A 73 -11.09 -23.39 3.67
C ASN A 73 -12.32 -22.49 3.89
N GLN A 74 -12.14 -21.17 3.87
CA GLN A 74 -13.20 -20.17 3.98
C GLN A 74 -13.70 -19.68 2.60
N SER A 75 -13.43 -20.42 1.52
CA SER A 75 -13.79 -20.10 0.12
C SER A 75 -13.15 -18.83 -0.45
N LEU A 76 -12.09 -18.31 0.18
CA LEU A 76 -11.35 -17.14 -0.31
C LEU A 76 -10.08 -17.59 -1.05
N SER A 77 -10.02 -17.31 -2.34
CA SER A 77 -8.84 -17.63 -3.14
C SER A 77 -7.69 -16.66 -2.86
N LYS A 78 -6.46 -17.16 -3.00
CA LYS A 78 -5.24 -16.35 -2.86
C LYS A 78 -5.26 -15.11 -3.76
N ILE A 79 -5.66 -15.29 -5.02
CA ILE A 79 -5.74 -14.19 -6.00
C ILE A 79 -6.73 -13.13 -5.55
N TYR A 80 -7.90 -13.54 -5.03
CA TYR A 80 -8.90 -12.62 -4.52
C TYR A 80 -8.39 -11.80 -3.33
N LEU A 81 -7.68 -12.43 -2.38
CA LEU A 81 -7.06 -11.74 -1.24
C LEU A 81 -6.02 -10.69 -1.66
N ILE A 82 -5.18 -11.06 -2.63
CA ILE A 82 -4.15 -10.17 -3.18
C ILE A 82 -4.81 -9.00 -3.92
N ALA A 83 -5.77 -9.27 -4.81
CA ALA A 83 -6.49 -8.25 -5.56
C ALA A 83 -7.27 -7.29 -4.64
N ALA A 84 -7.96 -7.80 -3.62
CA ALA A 84 -8.65 -6.98 -2.64
C ALA A 84 -7.66 -6.08 -1.86
N SER A 85 -6.51 -6.62 -1.46
CA SER A 85 -5.47 -5.85 -0.77
C SER A 85 -4.84 -4.79 -1.65
N TYR A 86 -4.61 -5.11 -2.92
CA TYR A 86 -4.14 -4.16 -3.92
C TYR A 86 -5.15 -3.03 -4.13
N GLY A 87 -6.45 -3.36 -4.23
CA GLY A 87 -7.53 -2.38 -4.31
C GLY A 87 -7.57 -1.44 -3.11
N MET A 88 -7.36 -1.95 -1.89
CA MET A 88 -7.27 -1.10 -0.69
C MET A 88 -6.05 -0.16 -0.73
N ASN A 89 -4.89 -0.63 -1.18
CA ASN A 89 -3.72 0.24 -1.38
C ASN A 89 -4.00 1.29 -2.47
N ALA A 90 -4.68 0.92 -3.56
CA ALA A 90 -5.03 1.83 -4.64
C ALA A 90 -5.99 2.93 -4.16
N LEU A 91 -6.99 2.58 -3.33
CA LEU A 91 -7.86 3.57 -2.68
C LEU A 91 -7.06 4.53 -1.79
N LEU A 92 -6.09 4.04 -1.02
CA LEU A 92 -5.21 4.89 -0.22
C LEU A 92 -4.37 5.83 -1.10
N VAL A 93 -3.81 5.32 -2.20
CA VAL A 93 -3.05 6.15 -3.16
C VAL A 93 -3.95 7.19 -3.82
N LEU A 94 -5.20 6.87 -4.16
CA LEU A 94 -6.14 7.85 -4.69
C LEU A 94 -6.40 8.98 -3.70
N LEU A 95 -6.57 8.67 -2.41
CA LEU A 95 -6.70 9.70 -1.36
C LEU A 95 -5.43 10.56 -1.28
N LEU A 96 -4.24 9.95 -1.28
CA LEU A 96 -2.98 10.68 -1.27
C LEU A 96 -2.79 11.55 -2.53
N PHE A 97 -3.29 11.09 -3.66
CA PHE A 97 -3.29 11.86 -4.90
C PHE A 97 -4.20 13.09 -4.81
N THR A 98 -5.39 12.97 -4.21
CA THR A 98 -6.25 14.14 -3.97
C THR A 98 -5.60 15.15 -3.02
N LEU A 99 -4.92 14.67 -1.96
CA LEU A 99 -4.14 15.52 -1.05
C LEU A 99 -3.00 16.23 -1.80
N LYS A 100 -2.30 15.52 -2.69
CA LYS A 100 -1.25 16.08 -3.53
C LYS A 100 -1.79 17.20 -4.42
N LEU A 101 -2.94 17.01 -5.07
CA LEU A 101 -3.56 18.05 -5.90
C LEU A 101 -3.90 19.30 -5.09
N TYR A 102 -4.44 19.13 -3.89
CA TYR A 102 -4.72 20.23 -2.98
C TYR A 102 -3.45 21.00 -2.59
N LEU A 103 -2.38 20.29 -2.22
CA LEU A 103 -1.09 20.91 -1.87
C LEU A 103 -0.48 21.67 -3.05
N TYR A 104 -0.60 21.13 -4.27
CA TYR A 104 -0.10 21.79 -5.47
C TYR A 104 -0.87 23.08 -5.76
N ALA A 105 -2.20 23.05 -5.68
CA ALA A 105 -3.05 24.24 -5.87
C ALA A 105 -2.76 25.34 -4.83
N ALA A 106 -2.45 24.96 -3.60
CA ALA A 106 -2.07 25.90 -2.55
C ALA A 106 -0.70 26.57 -2.80
N GLN A 107 0.22 25.90 -3.51
CA GLN A 107 1.55 26.43 -3.84
C GLN A 107 1.56 27.37 -5.05
N THR A 108 0.59 27.27 -5.97
CA THR A 108 0.52 28.15 -7.16
C THR A 108 -0.33 29.41 -6.95
N GLY A 109 -1.01 29.53 -5.81
CA GLY A 109 -1.86 30.68 -5.45
C GLY A 109 -1.18 31.74 -4.58
N SER A 110 0.11 31.58 -4.26
CA SER A 110 0.95 32.52 -3.49
C SER A 110 2.00 33.18 -4.38
#